data_AF-A0A258RGK3-F1
#
_entry.id   AF-A0A258RGK3-F1
#
_cell.length_a   1.000
_cell.length_b   1.000
_cell.length_c   1.000
_cell.angle_alpha   90.00
_cell.angle_beta   90.00
_cell.angle_gamma   90.00
#
_symmetry.space_group_name_H-M   'P 1'
#
loop_
_entity.id
_entity.type
_entity.pdbx_description
1 polymer ?
#
loop_
_entity_poly.entity_id
_entity_poly.type
_entity_poly.pdbx_seq_one_letter_code
_entity_poly.pdbx_strand_id
1 'polypeptide(L)'
;MEFQKDGSSERVPPPAHPTRPVVGQLLEHAATGAPLEGLGSAHGPGDGGVERQLQWVLDGGLGPLLHDALGDVGRARSTPAQRSALLSADLTARVRHGRLVDTTLEIVEACGRLGVEVVLLKGISVSEQWYPQEHLRPMADIDVLIPAADYAAVEAALMERGHERLAFEPGKGQQHGVPLEHRSRGSVIELHTELFGADSPLAAGTLFSAPMARSWSVPSSYHDQPVRRLAAELQLAYIASSWFNDLADRQIHPSFIASMFDAVYLLSARGRQLDWTRLIERLDNELAAASLHAMLTYLQRFGVEQPDAAVMARLASRQKLIGGVQLALIHSALDRHLIAAKPWNHLLPLPVPGRYSALHQIRKRLTRQRPRPQA
;
A
#
# COMPACT_ATOMS: atom_id res chain seq x y z
N MET A 1 29.15 -61.77 26.37
CA MET A 1 29.61 -61.08 25.14
C MET A 1 28.39 -60.37 24.57
N GLU A 2 28.05 -59.23 25.16
CA GLU A 2 26.95 -58.35 24.75
C GLU A 2 27.58 -57.09 24.14
N PHE A 3 27.24 -56.79 22.89
CA PHE A 3 27.65 -55.56 22.23
C PHE A 3 26.51 -54.56 22.28
N GLN A 4 26.68 -53.51 23.08
CA GLN A 4 25.94 -52.26 22.98
C GLN A 4 26.18 -51.64 21.59
N LYS A 5 25.10 -51.30 20.88
CA LYS A 5 25.14 -50.33 19.78
C LYS A 5 24.41 -49.08 20.23
N ASP A 6 25.22 -48.13 20.68
CA ASP A 6 24.84 -46.74 20.83
C ASP A 6 24.64 -46.14 19.43
N GLY A 7 23.47 -45.56 19.21
CA GLY A 7 23.00 -45.10 17.90
C GLY A 7 22.43 -43.70 18.02
N SER A 8 23.26 -42.75 18.47
CA SER A 8 22.97 -41.32 18.37
C SER A 8 22.94 -40.91 16.90
N SER A 9 21.77 -41.02 16.28
CA SER A 9 21.48 -40.34 15.03
C SER A 9 21.50 -38.84 15.30
N GLU A 10 22.63 -38.19 15.03
CA GLU A 10 22.68 -36.75 14.81
C GLU A 10 21.67 -36.43 13.70
N ARG A 11 20.54 -35.84 14.09
CA ARG A 11 19.61 -35.22 13.14
C ARG A 11 20.35 -34.05 12.52
N VAL A 12 20.86 -34.26 11.31
CA VAL A 12 21.29 -33.17 10.44
C VAL A 12 20.12 -32.19 10.35
N PRO A 13 20.28 -30.93 10.82
CA PRO A 13 19.21 -29.95 10.70
C PRO A 13 18.88 -29.77 9.21
N PRO A 14 17.59 -29.59 8.87
CA PRO A 14 17.20 -29.37 7.48
C PRO A 14 18.02 -28.19 6.91
N PRO A 15 18.40 -28.23 5.63
CA PRO A 15 19.15 -27.15 5.01
C PRO A 15 18.37 -25.85 5.21
N ALA A 16 19.03 -24.84 5.77
CA ALA A 16 18.43 -23.53 5.98
C ALA A 16 17.85 -23.04 4.66
N HIS A 17 16.54 -22.82 4.61
CA HIS A 17 15.91 -22.11 3.50
C HIS A 17 16.67 -20.79 3.31
N PRO A 18 16.92 -20.34 2.07
CA PRO A 18 17.57 -19.06 1.85
C PRO A 18 16.81 -17.99 2.65
N THR A 19 17.50 -17.36 3.61
CA THR A 19 16.90 -16.43 4.57
C THR A 19 16.13 -15.35 3.82
N ARG A 20 14.84 -15.22 4.10
CA ARG A 20 13.97 -14.26 3.41
C ARG A 20 14.44 -12.82 3.69
N PRO A 21 14.34 -11.89 2.72
CA PRO A 21 14.59 -10.47 2.97
C PRO A 21 13.68 -9.92 4.08
N VAL A 22 14.11 -8.84 4.76
CA VAL A 22 13.42 -8.29 5.94
C VAL A 22 11.98 -7.92 5.62
N VAL A 23 11.74 -7.25 4.48
CA VAL A 23 10.38 -6.91 4.03
C VAL A 23 9.51 -8.16 3.84
N GLY A 24 10.08 -9.23 3.30
CA GLY A 24 9.38 -10.49 3.08
C GLY A 24 9.00 -11.17 4.40
N GLN A 25 9.90 -11.15 5.38
CA GLN A 25 9.60 -11.66 6.73
C GLN A 25 8.53 -10.79 7.42
N LEU A 26 8.54 -9.46 7.24
CA LEU A 26 7.52 -8.58 7.82
C LEU A 26 6.14 -8.80 7.21
N LEU A 27 6.04 -9.01 5.89
CA LEU A 27 4.77 -9.35 5.24
C LEU A 27 4.22 -10.70 5.73
N GLU A 28 5.10 -11.68 5.90
CA GLU A 28 4.71 -12.98 6.46
C GLU A 28 4.28 -12.88 7.92
N HIS A 29 5.00 -12.10 8.73
CA HIS A 29 4.62 -11.79 10.10
C HIS A 29 3.23 -11.13 10.15
N ALA A 30 2.98 -10.12 9.30
CA ALA A 30 1.69 -9.45 9.24
C ALA A 30 0.54 -10.39 8.81
N ALA A 31 0.81 -11.34 7.91
CA ALA A 31 -0.19 -12.28 7.41
C ALA A 31 -0.46 -13.45 8.37
N THR A 32 0.55 -13.92 9.11
CA THR A 32 0.51 -15.21 9.82
C THR A 32 0.86 -15.15 11.30
N GLY A 33 1.42 -14.03 11.76
CA GLY A 33 2.03 -13.91 13.10
C GLY A 33 3.36 -14.65 13.24
N ALA A 34 3.94 -15.19 12.15
CA ALA A 34 5.22 -15.89 12.20
C ALA A 34 6.33 -14.98 12.78
N PRO A 35 7.20 -15.50 13.66
CA PRO A 35 8.27 -14.70 14.24
C PRO A 35 9.29 -14.28 13.17
N LEU A 36 9.84 -13.08 13.32
CA LEU A 36 10.98 -12.64 12.51
C LEU A 36 12.22 -13.48 12.85
N GLU A 37 12.98 -13.90 11.83
CA GLU A 37 14.25 -14.62 12.01
C GLU A 37 15.37 -13.70 12.57
N GLY A 38 15.08 -12.39 12.64
CA GLY A 38 15.94 -11.33 13.15
C GLY A 38 16.70 -10.61 12.04
N LEU A 39 17.30 -9.46 12.37
CA LEU A 39 18.13 -8.70 11.43
C LEU A 39 19.53 -9.30 11.22
N GLY A 40 19.92 -10.31 12.01
CA GLY A 40 21.30 -10.80 12.11
C GLY A 40 21.64 -12.09 11.34
N SER A 41 20.68 -12.74 10.67
CA SER A 41 20.88 -14.06 10.06
C SER A 41 21.22 -14.04 8.56
N ALA A 42 21.25 -12.88 7.91
CA ALA A 42 21.44 -12.80 6.46
C ALA A 42 22.91 -12.48 6.07
N HIS A 43 23.58 -13.53 5.60
CA HIS A 43 24.72 -13.57 4.68
C HIS A 43 26.13 -13.35 5.27
N GLY A 44 27.08 -14.14 4.77
CA GLY A 44 28.47 -14.19 5.22
C GLY A 44 29.23 -12.85 5.10
N PRO A 45 30.43 -12.78 5.68
CA PRO A 45 31.18 -11.54 5.81
C PRO A 45 31.52 -10.98 4.42
N GLY A 46 30.84 -9.92 3.98
CA GLY A 46 31.23 -9.19 2.75
C GLY A 46 30.20 -8.31 2.03
N ASP A 47 28.88 -8.43 2.25
CA ASP A 47 27.89 -7.64 1.50
C ASP A 47 26.94 -6.94 2.48
N GLY A 48 26.88 -5.60 2.46
CA GLY A 48 26.01 -4.78 3.32
C GLY A 48 24.50 -4.97 3.09
N GLY A 49 24.03 -6.20 2.86
CA GLY A 49 22.66 -6.58 2.56
C GLY A 49 21.70 -6.32 3.70
N VAL A 50 22.07 -6.63 4.95
CA VAL A 50 21.23 -6.32 6.13
C VAL A 50 21.05 -4.82 6.30
N GLU A 51 22.14 -4.05 6.23
CA GLU A 51 22.08 -2.60 6.40
C GLU A 51 21.25 -1.93 5.30
N ARG A 52 21.44 -2.36 4.05
CA ARG A 52 20.62 -1.93 2.91
C ARG A 52 19.14 -2.28 3.09
N GLN A 53 18.83 -3.47 3.58
CA GLN A 53 17.45 -3.90 3.85
C GLN A 53 16.82 -3.07 4.98
N LEU A 54 17.56 -2.79 6.05
CA LEU A 54 17.11 -1.93 7.13
C LEU A 54 16.87 -0.50 6.63
N GLN A 55 17.82 0.07 5.88
CA GLN A 55 17.66 1.40 5.31
C GLN A 55 16.44 1.47 4.39
N TRP A 56 16.22 0.45 3.56
CA TRP A 56 15.05 0.36 2.69
C TRP A 56 13.72 0.35 3.47
N VAL A 57 13.68 -0.38 4.59
CA VAL A 57 12.53 -0.38 5.52
C VAL A 57 12.32 1.00 6.14
N LEU A 58 13.40 1.66 6.58
CA LEU A 58 13.34 3.00 7.17
C LEU A 58 12.88 4.06 6.15
N ASP A 59 13.44 4.04 4.93
CA ASP A 59 13.08 4.94 3.82
C ASP A 59 11.63 4.74 3.37
N GLY A 60 11.11 3.51 3.48
CA GLY A 60 9.70 3.20 3.23
C GLY A 60 8.76 3.59 4.36
N GLY A 61 9.28 4.10 5.49
CA GLY A 61 8.50 4.42 6.68
C GLY A 61 8.05 3.19 7.48
N LEU A 62 8.55 1.99 7.16
CA LEU A 62 8.18 0.73 7.81
C LEU A 62 8.99 0.43 9.08
N GLY A 63 9.89 1.33 9.48
CA GLY A 63 10.65 1.25 10.73
C GLY A 63 9.80 0.95 11.98
N PRO A 64 8.67 1.65 12.21
CA PRO A 64 7.76 1.35 13.33
C PRO A 64 7.21 -0.06 13.29
N LEU A 65 6.80 -0.54 12.11
CA LEU A 65 6.26 -1.89 11.94
C LEU A 65 7.33 -2.95 12.23
N LEU A 66 8.56 -2.74 11.76
CA LEU A 66 9.69 -3.61 12.10
C LEU A 66 10.04 -3.55 13.60
N HIS A 67 10.00 -2.37 14.21
CA HIS A 67 10.24 -2.19 15.64
C HIS A 67 9.23 -2.98 16.49
N ASP A 68 7.94 -2.90 16.13
CA ASP A 68 6.85 -3.61 16.78
C ASP A 68 7.00 -5.14 16.61
N ALA A 69 7.13 -5.60 15.37
CA ALA A 69 7.19 -7.02 15.01
C ALA A 69 8.39 -7.76 15.60
N LEU A 70 9.54 -7.10 15.83
CA LEU A 70 10.72 -7.73 16.44
C LEU A 70 10.45 -8.18 17.88
N GLY A 71 9.54 -7.53 18.61
CA GLY A 71 9.32 -7.77 20.03
C GLY A 71 10.61 -7.66 20.87
N ASP A 72 10.57 -8.10 22.12
CA ASP A 72 11.73 -7.96 23.03
C ASP A 72 12.91 -8.84 22.60
N VAL A 73 12.63 -10.07 22.19
CA VAL A 73 13.66 -11.04 21.79
C VAL A 73 14.38 -10.61 20.51
N GLY A 74 13.64 -10.16 19.50
CA GLY A 74 14.22 -9.67 18.25
C GLY A 74 15.03 -8.39 18.48
N ARG A 75 14.50 -7.45 19.29
CA ARG A 75 15.23 -6.24 19.67
C ARG A 75 16.52 -6.55 20.43
N ALA A 76 16.52 -7.52 21.35
CA ALA A 76 17.71 -7.92 22.09
C ALA A 76 18.84 -8.47 21.18
N ARG A 77 18.48 -9.02 20.01
CA ARG A 77 19.45 -9.51 19.01
C ARG A 77 19.93 -8.42 18.04
N SER A 78 19.28 -7.26 18.00
CA SER A 78 19.69 -6.13 17.16
C SER A 78 20.86 -5.36 17.77
N THR A 79 21.72 -4.78 16.93
CA THR A 79 22.80 -3.92 17.42
C THR A 79 22.24 -2.68 18.12
N PRO A 80 22.99 -2.01 19.02
CA PRO A 80 22.54 -0.76 19.64
C PRO A 80 22.11 0.32 18.63
N ALA A 81 22.84 0.46 17.52
CA ALA A 81 22.51 1.41 16.46
C ALA A 81 21.17 1.08 15.78
N GLN A 82 20.95 -0.20 15.43
CA GLN A 82 19.68 -0.65 14.83
C GLN A 82 18.50 -0.44 15.77
N ARG A 83 18.66 -0.78 17.06
CA ARG A 83 17.63 -0.54 18.08
C ARG A 83 17.29 0.94 18.19
N SER A 84 18.30 1.80 18.24
CA SER A 84 18.10 3.25 18.32
C SER A 84 17.39 3.80 17.09
N ALA A 85 17.78 3.35 15.88
CA ALA A 85 17.15 3.79 14.64
C ALA A 85 15.67 3.40 14.57
N LEU A 86 15.35 2.15 14.93
CA LEU A 86 13.99 1.63 14.93
C LEU A 86 13.11 2.29 16.00
N LEU A 87 13.64 2.51 17.21
CA LEU A 87 12.93 3.25 18.25
C LEU A 87 12.67 4.70 17.83
N SER A 88 13.67 5.38 17.27
CA SER A 88 13.50 6.74 16.74
C SER A 88 12.45 6.81 15.64
N ALA A 89 12.41 5.80 14.75
CA ALA A 89 11.39 5.71 13.70
C ALA A 89 9.99 5.53 14.31
N ASP A 90 9.82 4.63 15.28
CA ASP A 90 8.53 4.41 15.98
C ASP A 90 8.03 5.68 16.67
N LEU A 91 8.89 6.32 17.48
CA LEU A 91 8.53 7.55 18.18
C LEU A 91 8.19 8.69 17.21
N THR A 92 8.93 8.81 16.11
CA THR A 92 8.64 9.80 15.07
C THR A 92 7.29 9.53 14.41
N ALA A 93 6.98 8.26 14.10
CA ALA A 93 5.71 7.88 13.51
C ALA A 93 4.52 8.18 14.43
N ARG A 94 4.64 7.92 15.75
CA ARG A 94 3.60 8.28 16.74
C ARG A 94 3.29 9.78 16.72
N VAL A 95 4.32 10.63 16.75
CA VAL A 95 4.14 12.10 16.74
C VAL A 95 3.52 12.56 15.43
N ARG A 96 4.00 12.04 14.28
CA ARG A 96 3.44 12.39 12.97
C ARG A 96 2.00 11.94 12.83
N HIS A 97 1.69 10.71 13.23
CA HIS A 97 0.34 10.16 13.19
C HIS A 97 -0.62 10.96 14.06
N GLY A 98 -0.22 11.38 15.27
CA GLY A 98 -1.04 12.27 16.10
C GLY A 98 -1.47 13.54 15.37
N ARG A 99 -0.56 14.18 14.62
CA ARG A 99 -0.90 15.37 13.80
C ARG A 99 -1.89 15.03 12.67
N LEU A 100 -1.76 13.85 12.07
CA LEU A 100 -2.70 13.38 11.05
C LEU A 100 -4.08 13.10 11.66
N VAL A 101 -4.16 12.51 12.85
CA VAL A 101 -5.40 12.30 13.61
C VAL A 101 -6.08 13.63 13.88
N ASP A 102 -5.36 14.60 14.46
CA ASP A 102 -5.91 15.93 14.74
C ASP A 102 -6.43 16.61 13.47
N THR A 103 -5.73 16.43 12.34
CA THR A 103 -6.11 17.04 11.06
C THR A 103 -7.33 16.35 10.47
N THR A 104 -7.41 15.04 10.61
CA THR A 104 -8.56 14.25 10.16
C THR A 104 -9.81 14.58 10.96
N LEU A 105 -9.70 14.71 12.28
CA LEU A 105 -10.82 15.13 13.13
C LEU A 105 -11.34 16.52 12.75
N GLU A 106 -10.45 17.44 12.40
CA GLU A 106 -10.83 18.76 11.92
C GLU A 106 -11.57 18.72 10.57
N ILE A 107 -11.15 17.87 9.64
CA ILE A 107 -11.87 17.64 8.37
C ILE A 107 -13.26 17.08 8.65
N VAL A 108 -13.36 16.06 9.50
CA VAL A 108 -14.64 15.44 9.86
C VAL A 108 -15.58 16.46 10.49
N GLU A 109 -15.08 17.30 11.39
CA GLU A 109 -15.87 18.37 11.99
C GLU A 109 -16.30 19.43 10.96
N ALA A 110 -15.40 19.87 10.08
CA ALA A 110 -15.72 20.84 9.03
C ALA A 110 -16.80 20.31 8.07
N CYS A 111 -16.66 19.06 7.61
CA CYS A 111 -17.67 18.39 6.79
C CYS A 111 -19.00 18.22 7.55
N GLY A 112 -18.95 17.83 8.82
CA GLY A 112 -20.12 17.67 9.66
C GLY A 112 -20.94 18.96 9.82
N ARG A 113 -20.29 20.11 10.02
CA ARG A 113 -20.98 21.42 10.08
C ARG A 113 -21.65 21.81 8.76
N LEU A 114 -21.11 21.34 7.64
CA LEU A 114 -21.64 21.59 6.30
C LEU A 114 -22.70 20.55 5.88
N GLY A 115 -22.94 19.52 6.69
CA GLY A 115 -23.83 18.40 6.33
C GLY A 115 -23.25 17.50 5.23
N VAL A 116 -21.93 17.50 5.04
CA VAL A 116 -21.22 16.71 4.04
C VAL A 116 -20.78 15.39 4.64
N GLU A 117 -21.18 14.28 4.04
CA GLU A 117 -20.65 12.96 4.40
C GLU A 117 -19.24 12.78 3.85
N VAL A 118 -18.25 12.68 4.75
CA VAL A 118 -16.86 12.42 4.38
C VAL A 118 -16.57 10.92 4.35
N VAL A 119 -15.92 10.46 3.28
CA VAL A 119 -15.41 9.09 3.16
C VAL A 119 -13.90 9.11 3.38
N LEU A 120 -13.40 8.45 4.43
CA LEU A 120 -11.96 8.31 4.64
C LEU A 120 -11.36 7.32 3.63
N LEU A 121 -10.26 7.71 2.99
CA LEU A 121 -9.56 6.90 1.99
C LEU A 121 -8.14 6.52 2.42
N LYS A 122 -7.56 5.56 1.68
CA LYS A 122 -6.15 5.13 1.76
C LYS A 122 -5.64 4.99 3.20
N GLY A 123 -4.48 5.58 3.51
CA GLY A 123 -3.71 5.34 4.72
C GLY A 123 -4.47 5.66 6.00
N ILE A 124 -5.07 6.85 6.08
CA ILE A 124 -5.83 7.26 7.26
C ILE A 124 -7.07 6.39 7.45
N SER A 125 -7.60 5.87 6.34
CA SER A 125 -8.73 4.98 6.41
C SER A 125 -8.34 3.64 7.05
N VAL A 126 -7.33 3.00 6.49
CA VAL A 126 -6.94 1.63 6.87
C VAL A 126 -6.15 1.55 8.17
N SER A 127 -5.49 2.63 8.61
CA SER A 127 -4.65 2.64 9.80
C SER A 127 -5.42 2.33 11.08
N GLU A 128 -6.61 2.93 11.26
CA GLU A 128 -7.47 2.66 12.43
C GLU A 128 -8.18 1.31 12.32
N GLN A 129 -8.53 0.88 11.11
CA GLN A 129 -9.34 -0.32 10.95
C GLN A 129 -8.57 -1.63 11.04
N TRP A 130 -7.36 -1.68 10.46
CA TRP A 130 -6.71 -2.95 10.16
C TRP A 130 -5.32 -3.11 10.77
N TYR A 131 -4.62 -2.01 11.07
CA TYR A 131 -3.27 -2.10 11.65
C TYR A 131 -3.34 -2.38 13.16
N PRO A 132 -2.35 -3.10 13.74
CA PRO A 132 -2.31 -3.35 15.18
C PRO A 132 -2.29 -2.07 16.02
N GLN A 133 -1.59 -1.04 15.53
CA GLN A 133 -1.59 0.33 16.04
C GLN A 133 -1.56 1.26 14.84
N GLU A 134 -2.30 2.38 14.91
CA GLU A 134 -2.55 3.22 13.73
C GLU A 134 -1.27 3.79 13.10
N HIS A 135 -0.33 4.23 13.94
CA HIS A 135 0.93 4.87 13.47
C HIS A 135 1.89 3.89 12.79
N LEU A 136 1.59 2.58 12.81
CA LEU A 136 2.36 1.57 12.07
C LEU A 136 2.09 1.61 10.57
N ARG A 137 1.02 2.30 10.13
CA ARG A 137 0.74 2.57 8.71
C ARG A 137 1.49 3.84 8.29
N PRO A 138 2.62 3.76 7.57
CA PRO A 138 3.32 4.96 7.12
C PRO A 138 2.48 5.73 6.09
N MET A 139 2.16 7.00 6.36
CA MET A 139 1.48 7.89 5.42
C MET A 139 1.97 9.33 5.61
N ALA A 140 1.88 10.15 4.57
CA ALA A 140 2.34 11.54 4.58
C ALA A 140 1.19 12.55 4.44
N ASP A 141 0.07 12.09 3.89
CA ASP A 141 -1.10 12.83 3.48
C ASP A 141 -2.37 12.19 4.03
N ILE A 142 -3.45 12.98 4.00
CA ILE A 142 -4.80 12.58 4.38
C ILE A 142 -5.65 12.63 3.12
N ASP A 143 -6.10 11.45 2.69
CA ASP A 143 -7.02 11.32 1.57
C ASP A 143 -8.46 11.20 2.08
N VAL A 144 -9.33 12.08 1.61
CA VAL A 144 -10.78 11.98 1.84
C VAL A 144 -11.54 12.15 0.54
N LEU A 145 -12.67 11.45 0.40
CA LEU A 145 -13.59 11.61 -0.70
C LEU A 145 -14.84 12.35 -0.23
N ILE A 146 -15.16 13.42 -0.95
CA ILE A 146 -16.35 14.26 -0.75
C ILE A 146 -17.11 14.42 -2.07
N PRO A 147 -18.40 14.78 -2.06
CA PRO A 147 -19.12 15.09 -3.29
C PRO A 147 -18.50 16.31 -4.00
N ALA A 148 -18.41 16.24 -5.33
CA ALA A 148 -17.84 17.32 -6.14
C ALA A 148 -18.53 18.68 -5.95
N ALA A 149 -19.85 18.66 -5.70
CA ALA A 149 -20.64 19.86 -5.45
C ALA A 149 -20.22 20.60 -4.16
N ASP A 150 -19.67 19.88 -3.18
CA ASP A 150 -19.32 20.40 -1.86
C ASP A 150 -17.85 20.82 -1.76
N TYR A 151 -17.02 20.52 -2.78
CA TYR A 151 -15.58 20.75 -2.76
C TYR A 151 -15.22 22.17 -2.33
N ALA A 152 -15.81 23.19 -2.98
CA ALA A 152 -15.46 24.58 -2.73
C ALA A 152 -15.84 25.02 -1.29
N ALA A 153 -16.95 24.52 -0.76
CA ALA A 153 -17.41 24.82 0.59
C ALA A 153 -16.51 24.18 1.65
N VAL A 154 -16.15 22.90 1.46
CA VAL A 154 -15.23 22.18 2.36
C VAL A 154 -13.84 22.80 2.33
N GLU A 155 -13.31 23.10 1.14
CA GLU A 155 -12.02 23.76 0.98
C GLU A 155 -11.98 25.11 1.71
N ALA A 156 -13.00 25.96 1.51
CA ALA A 156 -13.09 27.24 2.20
C ALA A 156 -13.13 27.10 3.72
N ALA A 157 -13.95 26.16 4.23
CA ALA A 157 -14.05 25.89 5.68
C ALA A 157 -12.73 25.38 6.28
N LEU A 158 -11.93 24.62 5.53
CA LEU A 158 -10.58 24.21 5.96
C LEU A 158 -9.60 25.39 5.91
N MET A 159 -9.64 26.22 4.87
CA MET A 159 -8.77 27.40 4.79
C MET A 159 -8.97 28.38 5.96
N GLU A 160 -10.21 28.58 6.39
CA GLU A 160 -10.54 29.37 7.58
C GLU A 160 -9.93 28.80 8.87
N ARG A 161 -9.64 27.50 8.91
CA ARG A 161 -9.03 26.79 10.03
C ARG A 161 -7.50 26.70 9.97
N GLY A 162 -6.87 27.42 9.04
CA GLY A 162 -5.41 27.50 9.00
C GLY A 162 -4.76 26.66 7.90
N HIS A 163 -5.54 26.04 7.02
CA HIS A 163 -5.03 25.36 5.84
C HIS A 163 -4.72 26.34 4.71
N GLU A 164 -3.69 26.04 3.94
CA GLU A 164 -3.27 26.83 2.77
C GLU A 164 -3.11 25.93 1.55
N ARG A 165 -3.44 26.45 0.37
CA ARG A 165 -3.20 25.74 -0.88
C ARG A 165 -1.70 25.62 -1.11
N LEU A 166 -1.22 24.41 -1.33
CA LEU A 166 0.16 24.22 -1.77
C LEU A 166 0.35 24.79 -3.17
N ALA A 167 1.56 25.31 -3.42
CA ALA A 167 1.96 25.71 -4.76
C ALA A 167 2.01 24.46 -5.66
N PHE A 168 0.93 24.25 -6.40
CA PHE A 168 0.71 23.06 -7.19
C PHE A 168 0.04 23.45 -8.51
N GLU A 169 0.61 23.03 -9.62
CA GLU A 169 0.03 23.22 -10.96
C GLU A 169 -0.92 22.04 -11.23
N PRO A 170 -2.25 22.24 -11.22
CA PRO A 170 -3.18 21.15 -11.45
C PRO A 170 -3.05 20.63 -12.88
N GLY A 171 -2.85 19.33 -13.03
CA GLY A 171 -2.94 18.63 -14.30
C GLY A 171 -4.39 18.54 -14.78
N LYS A 172 -4.60 18.40 -16.10
CA LYS A 172 -5.94 18.11 -16.63
C LYS A 172 -6.41 16.73 -16.16
N GLY A 173 -7.61 16.64 -15.59
CA GLY A 173 -8.25 15.37 -15.24
C GLY A 173 -7.93 14.82 -13.85
N GLN A 174 -7.47 15.64 -12.90
CA GLN A 174 -7.19 15.20 -11.54
C GLN A 174 -8.45 14.79 -10.77
N GLN A 175 -8.26 13.81 -9.89
CA GLN A 175 -9.28 13.24 -9.00
C GLN A 175 -9.52 14.05 -7.72
N HIS A 176 -8.56 14.92 -7.37
CA HIS A 176 -8.60 15.86 -6.26
C HIS A 176 -8.26 17.26 -6.78
N GLY A 177 -8.63 18.29 -6.01
CA GLY A 177 -8.18 19.66 -6.29
C GLY A 177 -6.77 19.91 -5.74
N VAL A 178 -6.41 21.18 -5.57
CA VAL A 178 -5.07 21.55 -5.06
C VAL A 178 -4.93 21.04 -3.63
N PRO A 179 -3.87 20.26 -3.30
CA PRO A 179 -3.64 19.81 -1.94
C PRO A 179 -3.53 20.98 -0.95
N LEU A 180 -4.05 20.77 0.26
CA LEU A 180 -4.02 21.75 1.33
C LEU A 180 -2.99 21.34 2.38
N GLU A 181 -2.23 22.27 2.92
CA GLU A 181 -1.31 22.04 4.03
C GLU A 181 -1.71 22.87 5.25
N HIS A 182 -1.71 22.24 6.43
CA HIS A 182 -1.97 22.95 7.67
C HIS A 182 -0.74 23.73 8.14
N ARG A 183 -0.83 25.06 8.23
CA ARG A 183 0.29 25.96 8.56
C ARG A 183 1.14 25.56 9.76
N SER A 184 0.53 25.09 10.85
CA SER A 184 1.26 24.75 12.08
C SER A 184 1.61 23.26 12.22
N ARG A 185 0.90 22.37 11.50
CA ARG A 185 1.06 20.92 11.65
C ARG A 185 1.89 20.31 10.53
N GLY A 186 1.90 20.94 9.35
CA GLY A 186 2.53 20.42 8.13
C GLY A 186 1.83 19.18 7.58
N SER A 187 0.60 18.89 8.04
CA SER A 187 -0.20 17.79 7.51
C SER A 187 -0.83 18.21 6.19
N VAL A 188 -0.71 17.35 5.18
CA VAL A 188 -1.25 17.58 3.84
C VAL A 188 -2.58 16.85 3.69
N ILE A 189 -3.56 17.51 3.06
CA ILE A 189 -4.89 16.99 2.76
C ILE A 189 -5.07 16.96 1.25
N GLU A 190 -5.49 15.81 0.73
CA GLU A 190 -6.04 15.68 -0.61
C GLU A 190 -7.56 15.52 -0.52
N LEU A 191 -8.30 16.53 -0.99
CA LEU A 191 -9.76 16.47 -1.12
C LEU A 191 -10.13 15.84 -2.47
N HIS A 192 -10.43 14.55 -2.45
CA HIS A 192 -10.87 13.80 -3.63
C HIS A 192 -12.35 14.01 -3.91
N THR A 193 -12.69 14.06 -5.19
CA THR A 193 -14.07 14.02 -5.69
C THR A 193 -14.36 12.78 -6.52
N GLU A 194 -13.31 12.10 -6.97
CA GLU A 194 -13.31 10.82 -7.68
C GLU A 194 -12.21 9.91 -7.11
N LEU A 195 -12.27 8.58 -7.30
CA LEU A 195 -11.20 7.68 -6.86
C LEU A 195 -10.01 7.64 -7.84
N PHE A 196 -10.27 7.86 -9.12
CA PHE A 196 -9.29 7.92 -10.19
C PHE A 196 -9.53 9.11 -11.11
N GLY A 197 -8.45 9.76 -11.54
CA GLY A 197 -8.51 10.89 -12.47
C GLY A 197 -9.04 10.48 -13.84
N ALA A 198 -9.65 11.42 -14.56
CA ALA A 198 -10.26 11.16 -15.88
C ALA A 198 -9.23 10.69 -16.95
N ASP A 199 -7.95 10.96 -16.73
CA ASP A 199 -6.84 10.51 -17.58
C ASP A 199 -6.32 9.10 -17.20
N SER A 200 -6.74 8.57 -16.05
CA SER A 200 -6.38 7.23 -15.60
C SER A 200 -7.10 6.16 -16.43
N PRO A 201 -6.42 5.09 -16.86
CA PRO A 201 -7.07 3.92 -17.46
C PRO A 201 -8.09 3.25 -16.52
N LEU A 202 -8.01 3.51 -15.21
CA LEU A 202 -8.94 2.98 -14.22
C LEU A 202 -10.28 3.75 -14.18
N ALA A 203 -10.35 4.95 -14.75
CA ALA A 203 -11.58 5.74 -14.88
C ALA A 203 -12.51 5.25 -16.00
N ALA A 204 -12.05 4.35 -16.87
CA ALA A 204 -12.86 3.83 -17.98
C ALA A 204 -13.95 2.83 -17.54
N GLY A 205 -13.87 2.31 -16.31
CA GLY A 205 -14.89 1.42 -15.73
C GLY A 205 -15.80 2.15 -14.75
N THR A 206 -16.90 1.51 -14.35
CA THR A 206 -17.88 2.09 -13.42
C THR A 206 -17.54 1.83 -11.95
N LEU A 207 -16.76 0.77 -11.65
CA LEU A 207 -16.48 0.35 -10.26
C LEU A 207 -15.94 1.49 -9.37
N PHE A 208 -15.05 2.32 -9.92
CA PHE A 208 -14.37 3.38 -9.18
C PHE A 208 -14.96 4.78 -9.39
N SER A 209 -16.07 4.89 -10.14
CA SER A 209 -16.76 6.17 -10.30
C SER A 209 -17.27 6.69 -8.95
N ALA A 210 -17.34 8.01 -8.75
CA ALA A 210 -17.81 8.57 -7.49
C ALA A 210 -19.21 8.08 -7.07
N PRO A 211 -20.22 7.92 -7.96
CA PRO A 211 -21.50 7.32 -7.58
C PRO A 211 -21.35 5.89 -7.05
N MET A 212 -20.50 5.07 -7.69
CA MET A 212 -20.27 3.71 -7.25
C MET A 212 -19.53 3.67 -5.91
N ALA A 213 -18.45 4.46 -5.78
CA ALA A 213 -17.69 4.60 -4.54
C ALA A 213 -18.57 5.02 -3.35
N ARG A 214 -19.48 5.97 -3.55
CA ARG A 214 -20.47 6.36 -2.54
C ARG A 214 -21.43 5.21 -2.21
N SER A 215 -21.98 4.52 -3.20
CA SER A 215 -22.89 3.39 -2.96
C SER A 215 -22.23 2.18 -2.29
N TRP A 216 -20.90 2.06 -2.41
CA TRP A 216 -20.09 1.06 -1.74
C TRP A 216 -19.41 1.58 -0.48
N SER A 217 -19.74 2.80 -0.04
CA SER A 217 -19.28 3.30 1.25
C SER A 217 -20.22 2.83 2.35
N VAL A 218 -19.66 2.48 3.50
CA VAL A 218 -20.40 2.02 4.69
C VAL A 218 -20.21 3.01 5.84
N PRO A 219 -21.22 3.20 6.71
CA PRO A 219 -21.05 3.94 7.96
C PRO A 219 -19.95 3.33 8.84
N SER A 220 -19.17 4.18 9.49
CA SER A 220 -18.11 3.82 10.42
C SER A 220 -17.92 4.94 11.45
N SER A 221 -17.01 4.74 12.40
CA SER A 221 -16.41 5.80 13.20
C SER A 221 -14.93 5.99 12.84
N TYR A 222 -14.39 7.16 13.19
CA TYR A 222 -12.96 7.44 13.34
C TYR A 222 -12.77 8.25 14.63
N HIS A 223 -12.10 7.69 15.64
CA HIS A 223 -11.97 8.33 16.97
C HIS A 223 -13.32 8.85 17.50
N ASP A 224 -14.32 7.95 17.50
CA ASP A 224 -15.72 8.19 17.90
C ASP A 224 -16.51 9.21 17.06
N GLN A 225 -15.91 9.80 16.02
CA GLN A 225 -16.62 10.68 15.09
C GLN A 225 -17.24 9.89 13.94
N PRO A 226 -18.49 10.19 13.53
CA PRO A 226 -19.13 9.50 12.43
C PRO A 226 -18.43 9.82 11.10
N VAL A 227 -18.06 8.77 10.37
CA VAL A 227 -17.46 8.88 9.03
C VAL A 227 -18.03 7.79 8.13
N ARG A 228 -17.69 7.85 6.85
CA ARG A 228 -17.88 6.73 5.92
C ARG A 228 -16.54 6.16 5.49
N ARG A 229 -16.54 4.91 5.05
CA ARG A 229 -15.36 4.21 4.52
C ARG A 229 -15.76 3.35 3.34
N LEU A 230 -14.85 3.06 2.43
CA LEU A 230 -15.14 2.08 1.38
C LEU A 230 -15.40 0.71 2.02
N ALA A 231 -16.40 -0.01 1.52
CA ALA A 231 -16.60 -1.42 1.85
C ALA A 231 -15.33 -2.21 1.51
N ALA A 232 -15.02 -3.24 2.30
CA ALA A 232 -13.76 -3.96 2.23
C ALA A 232 -13.46 -4.52 0.82
N GLU A 233 -14.50 -4.93 0.08
CA GLU A 233 -14.40 -5.40 -1.29
C GLU A 233 -13.88 -4.31 -2.25
N LEU A 234 -14.48 -3.10 -2.19
CA LEU A 234 -14.04 -1.98 -3.03
C LEU A 234 -12.69 -1.45 -2.57
N GLN A 235 -12.45 -1.39 -1.26
CA GLN A 235 -11.17 -0.99 -0.68
C GLN A 235 -10.03 -1.89 -1.18
N LEU A 236 -10.22 -3.21 -1.20
CA LEU A 236 -9.21 -4.14 -1.72
C LEU A 236 -8.94 -3.94 -3.21
N ALA A 237 -9.99 -3.80 -4.03
CA ALA A 237 -9.83 -3.52 -5.45
C ALA A 237 -9.15 -2.17 -5.71
N TYR A 238 -9.46 -1.17 -4.89
CA TYR A 238 -8.85 0.16 -4.96
C TYR A 238 -7.37 0.13 -4.55
N ILE A 239 -7.01 -0.56 -3.46
CA ILE A 239 -5.62 -0.78 -3.05
C ILE A 239 -4.82 -1.42 -4.18
N ALA A 240 -5.33 -2.52 -4.76
CA ALA A 240 -4.65 -3.22 -5.84
C ALA A 240 -4.45 -2.33 -7.07
N SER A 241 -5.50 -1.63 -7.48
CA SER A 241 -5.48 -0.79 -8.68
C SER A 241 -4.60 0.45 -8.51
N SER A 242 -4.69 1.14 -7.38
CA SER A 242 -3.85 2.31 -7.07
C SER A 242 -2.38 1.91 -6.98
N TRP A 243 -2.08 0.79 -6.33
CA TRP A 243 -0.70 0.32 -6.18
C TRP A 243 -0.02 0.05 -7.52
N PHE A 244 -0.69 -0.69 -8.41
CA PHE A 244 -0.13 -0.95 -9.74
C PHE A 244 -0.12 0.29 -10.62
N ASN A 245 -1.04 1.23 -10.44
CA ASN A 245 -1.02 2.52 -11.13
C ASN A 245 0.16 3.40 -10.69
N ASP A 246 0.52 3.40 -9.41
CA ASP A 246 1.70 4.13 -8.92
C ASP A 246 3.00 3.47 -9.40
N LEU A 247 3.11 2.14 -9.34
CA LEU A 247 4.27 1.39 -9.85
C LEU A 247 4.51 1.59 -11.35
N ALA A 248 3.43 1.87 -12.07
CA ALA A 248 3.39 2.11 -13.51
C ALA A 248 3.94 3.48 -13.92
N ASP A 249 3.68 4.52 -13.11
CA ASP A 249 3.98 5.90 -13.46
C ASP A 249 5.17 6.49 -12.68
N ARG A 250 5.61 5.84 -11.61
CA ARG A 250 6.69 6.30 -10.73
C ARG A 250 7.90 5.36 -10.77
N GLN A 251 9.05 5.90 -10.36
CA GLN A 251 10.23 5.05 -10.10
C GLN A 251 9.95 4.18 -8.87
N ILE A 252 10.49 2.96 -8.84
CA ILE A 252 10.35 2.07 -7.69
C ILE A 252 10.84 2.78 -6.42
N HIS A 253 9.96 2.85 -5.43
CA HIS A 253 10.20 3.52 -4.17
C HIS A 253 9.71 2.62 -3.01
N PRO A 254 10.42 2.58 -1.87
CA PRO A 254 10.05 1.70 -0.76
C PRO A 254 8.66 2.02 -0.15
N SER A 255 8.17 3.25 -0.31
CA SER A 255 6.82 3.63 0.15
C SER A 255 5.69 2.82 -0.52
N PHE A 256 5.93 2.19 -1.67
CA PHE A 256 4.93 1.33 -2.33
C PHE A 256 4.65 0.04 -1.56
N ILE A 257 5.48 -0.32 -0.58
CA ILE A 257 5.27 -1.52 0.23
C ILE A 257 4.06 -1.36 1.16
N ALA A 258 3.72 -0.13 1.58
CA ALA A 258 2.59 0.13 2.47
C ALA A 258 1.26 -0.42 1.92
N SER A 259 1.01 -0.29 0.62
CA SER A 259 -0.19 -0.83 -0.03
C SER A 259 -0.28 -2.35 0.05
N MET A 260 0.86 -3.06 0.11
CA MET A 260 0.85 -4.51 0.32
C MET A 260 0.42 -4.85 1.76
N PHE A 261 0.90 -4.11 2.76
CA PHE A 261 0.45 -4.29 4.14
C PHE A 261 -1.03 -3.95 4.30
N ASP A 262 -1.51 -2.88 3.66
CA ASP A 262 -2.93 -2.53 3.64
C ASP A 262 -3.79 -3.71 3.14
N ALA A 263 -3.37 -4.37 2.06
CA ALA A 263 -4.04 -5.55 1.53
C ALA A 263 -3.90 -6.79 2.43
N VAL A 264 -2.72 -7.05 2.99
CA VAL A 264 -2.47 -8.16 3.91
C VAL A 264 -3.37 -8.06 5.14
N TYR A 265 -3.40 -6.90 5.80
CA TYR A 265 -4.21 -6.72 7.01
C TYR A 265 -5.71 -6.76 6.70
N LEU A 266 -6.16 -6.18 5.58
CA LEU A 266 -7.56 -6.28 5.15
C LEU A 266 -7.97 -7.74 4.88
N LEU A 267 -7.16 -8.49 4.12
CA LEU A 267 -7.44 -9.88 3.81
C LEU A 267 -7.39 -10.77 5.06
N SER A 268 -6.47 -10.51 5.98
CA SER A 268 -6.38 -11.25 7.24
C SER A 268 -7.60 -10.99 8.13
N ALA A 269 -8.10 -9.75 8.17
CA ALA A 269 -9.25 -9.38 8.99
C ALA A 269 -10.61 -9.76 8.37
N ARG A 270 -10.74 -9.65 7.04
CA ARG A 270 -12.05 -9.72 6.35
C ARG A 270 -12.09 -10.63 5.13
N GLY A 271 -10.99 -11.24 4.72
CA GLY A 271 -10.89 -12.01 3.46
C GLY A 271 -11.97 -13.09 3.29
N ARG A 272 -12.29 -13.82 4.37
CA ARG A 272 -13.35 -14.84 4.39
C ARG A 272 -14.77 -14.28 4.35
N GLN A 273 -14.95 -13.00 4.65
CA GLN A 273 -16.24 -12.31 4.72
C GLN A 273 -16.52 -11.47 3.46
N LEU A 274 -15.54 -11.34 2.57
CA LEU A 274 -15.70 -10.56 1.34
C LEU A 274 -16.73 -11.21 0.41
N ASP A 275 -17.68 -10.40 -0.07
CA ASP A 275 -18.57 -10.80 -1.15
C ASP A 275 -17.84 -10.73 -2.50
N TRP A 276 -17.06 -11.77 -2.78
CA TRP A 276 -16.30 -11.92 -4.01
C TRP A 276 -17.18 -11.92 -5.27
N THR A 277 -18.41 -12.43 -5.17
CA THR A 277 -19.33 -12.47 -6.32
C THR A 277 -19.76 -11.05 -6.67
N ARG A 278 -20.22 -10.27 -5.69
CA ARG A 278 -20.59 -8.87 -5.88
C ARG A 278 -19.43 -8.04 -6.44
N LEU A 279 -18.20 -8.24 -5.92
CA LEU A 279 -17.02 -7.55 -6.42
C LEU A 279 -16.73 -7.88 -7.88
N ILE A 280 -16.61 -9.17 -8.22
CA ILE A 280 -16.24 -9.62 -9.56
C ILE A 280 -17.31 -9.29 -10.60
N GLU A 281 -18.59 -9.20 -10.22
CA GLU A 281 -19.68 -8.78 -11.11
C GLU A 281 -19.64 -7.30 -11.47
N ARG A 282 -19.09 -6.45 -10.59
CA ARG A 282 -18.93 -5.01 -10.82
C ARG A 282 -17.54 -4.62 -11.31
N LEU A 283 -16.59 -5.55 -11.32
CA LEU A 283 -15.23 -5.34 -11.81
C LEU A 283 -15.19 -5.33 -13.35
N ASP A 284 -15.60 -4.19 -13.91
CA ASP A 284 -15.79 -3.95 -15.35
C ASP A 284 -14.57 -3.31 -16.04
N ASN A 285 -13.46 -3.18 -15.32
CA ASN A 285 -12.20 -2.65 -15.83
C ASN A 285 -11.13 -3.76 -15.86
N GLU A 286 -10.62 -4.09 -17.05
CA GLU A 286 -9.62 -5.16 -17.20
C GLU A 286 -8.32 -4.89 -16.41
N LEU A 287 -7.90 -3.63 -16.30
CA LEU A 287 -6.70 -3.25 -15.54
C LEU A 287 -6.94 -3.44 -14.03
N ALA A 288 -8.11 -3.06 -13.52
CA ALA A 288 -8.48 -3.30 -12.14
C ALA A 288 -8.53 -4.80 -11.82
N ALA A 289 -9.15 -5.60 -12.70
CA ALA A 289 -9.18 -7.06 -12.58
C ALA A 289 -7.79 -7.69 -12.59
N ALA A 290 -6.93 -7.26 -13.50
CA ALA A 290 -5.55 -7.76 -13.58
C ALA A 290 -4.71 -7.33 -12.37
N SER A 291 -4.92 -6.12 -11.85
CA SER A 291 -4.26 -5.61 -10.64
C SER A 291 -4.65 -6.42 -9.41
N LEU A 292 -5.94 -6.66 -9.21
CA LEU A 292 -6.44 -7.48 -8.11
C LEU A 292 -5.93 -8.92 -8.21
N HIS A 293 -5.97 -9.52 -9.40
CA HIS A 293 -5.45 -10.87 -9.64
C HIS A 293 -3.95 -10.98 -9.34
N ALA A 294 -3.14 -10.04 -9.83
CA ALA A 294 -1.70 -10.02 -9.58
C ALA A 294 -1.39 -9.83 -8.09
N MET A 295 -2.10 -8.95 -7.40
CA MET A 295 -1.92 -8.75 -5.95
C MET A 295 -2.25 -10.02 -5.17
N LEU A 296 -3.42 -10.62 -5.38
CA LEU A 296 -3.85 -11.81 -4.64
C LEU A 296 -2.89 -12.99 -4.86
N THR A 297 -2.51 -13.25 -6.12
CA THR A 297 -1.54 -14.32 -6.43
C THR A 297 -0.16 -14.06 -5.85
N TYR A 298 0.26 -12.80 -5.75
CA TYR A 298 1.53 -12.45 -5.14
C TYR A 298 1.52 -12.63 -3.61
N LEU A 299 0.46 -12.18 -2.94
CA LEU A 299 0.39 -12.16 -1.47
C LEU A 299 0.34 -13.54 -0.82
N GLN A 300 -0.14 -14.57 -1.54
CA GLN A 300 -0.11 -15.96 -1.07
C GLN A 300 1.29 -16.45 -0.70
N ARG A 301 2.34 -15.88 -1.33
CA ARG A 301 3.73 -16.23 -1.03
C ARG A 301 4.15 -15.88 0.41
N PHE A 302 3.42 -14.99 1.06
CA PHE A 302 3.64 -14.55 2.44
C PHE A 302 2.63 -15.19 3.41
N GLY A 303 1.87 -16.20 2.98
CA GLY A 303 0.93 -16.91 3.85
C GLY A 303 -0.46 -16.29 3.95
N VAL A 304 -0.77 -15.27 3.13
CA VAL A 304 -2.14 -14.76 3.01
C VAL A 304 -3.04 -15.83 2.39
N GLU A 305 -4.18 -16.10 3.04
CA GLU A 305 -5.18 -17.05 2.54
C GLU A 305 -5.75 -16.58 1.20
N GLN A 306 -5.73 -17.47 0.21
CA GLN A 306 -6.32 -17.18 -1.09
C GLN A 306 -7.84 -17.31 -1.04
N PRO A 307 -8.57 -16.52 -1.86
CA PRO A 307 -9.94 -16.84 -2.18
C PRO A 307 -10.06 -18.23 -2.82
N ASP A 308 -11.25 -18.81 -2.75
CA ASP A 308 -11.53 -20.12 -3.36
C ASP A 308 -11.08 -20.18 -4.83
N ALA A 309 -10.65 -21.36 -5.27
CA ALA A 309 -10.16 -21.56 -6.63
C ALA A 309 -11.19 -21.11 -7.71
N ALA A 310 -12.49 -21.26 -7.44
CA ALA A 310 -13.55 -20.78 -8.32
C ALA A 310 -13.59 -19.24 -8.41
N VAL A 311 -13.36 -18.54 -7.29
CA VAL A 311 -13.25 -17.08 -7.25
C VAL A 311 -12.01 -16.63 -8.03
N MET A 312 -10.86 -17.25 -7.79
CA MET A 312 -9.62 -16.93 -8.50
C MET A 312 -9.75 -17.18 -10.01
N ALA A 313 -10.39 -18.27 -10.43
CA ALA A 313 -10.65 -18.56 -11.84
C ALA A 313 -11.59 -17.53 -12.49
N ARG A 314 -12.69 -17.14 -11.79
CA ARG A 314 -13.60 -16.09 -12.25
C ARG A 314 -12.87 -14.75 -12.39
N LEU A 315 -12.07 -14.36 -11.40
CA LEU A 315 -11.28 -13.13 -11.44
C LEU A 315 -10.28 -13.14 -12.60
N ALA A 316 -9.54 -14.23 -12.78
CA ALA A 316 -8.60 -14.38 -13.89
C ALA A 316 -9.29 -14.24 -15.27
N SER A 317 -10.54 -14.71 -15.39
CA SER A 317 -11.33 -14.58 -16.62
C SER A 317 -11.81 -13.16 -16.93
N ARG A 318 -11.79 -12.23 -15.96
CA ARG A 318 -12.20 -10.82 -16.12
C ARG A 318 -11.14 -9.95 -16.77
N GLN A 319 -9.98 -10.50 -17.08
CA GLN A 319 -8.87 -9.75 -17.65
C GLN A 319 -8.13 -10.58 -18.71
N LYS A 320 -7.53 -9.89 -19.69
CA LYS A 320 -6.70 -10.52 -20.73
C LYS A 320 -5.28 -9.94 -20.76
N LEU A 321 -4.94 -9.11 -19.78
CA LEU A 321 -3.74 -8.30 -19.73
C LEU A 321 -2.53 -9.06 -19.19
N ILE A 322 -2.74 -10.03 -18.31
CA ILE A 322 -1.68 -10.83 -17.69
C ILE A 322 -1.93 -12.32 -17.89
N GLY A 323 -1.03 -12.96 -18.63
CA GLY A 323 -0.90 -14.42 -18.67
C GLY A 323 0.14 -14.93 -17.67
N GLY A 324 0.34 -16.25 -17.59
CA GLY A 324 1.25 -16.86 -16.60
C GLY A 324 2.70 -16.36 -16.66
N VAL A 325 3.25 -16.16 -17.87
CA VAL A 325 4.60 -15.62 -18.05
C VAL A 325 4.70 -14.17 -17.57
N GLN A 326 3.73 -13.33 -17.95
CA GLN A 326 3.71 -11.92 -17.53
C GLN A 326 3.57 -11.81 -16.01
N LEU A 327 2.73 -12.64 -15.41
CA LEU A 327 2.55 -12.69 -13.96
C LEU A 327 3.85 -13.11 -13.24
N ALA A 328 4.55 -14.12 -13.76
CA ALA A 328 5.84 -14.54 -13.21
C ALA A 328 6.90 -13.42 -13.29
N LEU A 329 6.92 -12.64 -14.38
CA LEU A 329 7.81 -11.49 -14.52
C LEU A 329 7.46 -10.37 -13.54
N ILE A 330 6.17 -10.06 -13.37
CA ILE A 330 5.69 -9.10 -12.36
C ILE A 330 6.19 -9.53 -10.98
N HIS A 331 5.90 -10.77 -10.58
CA HIS A 331 6.31 -11.30 -9.27
C HIS A 331 7.83 -11.27 -9.07
N SER A 332 8.60 -11.70 -10.07
CA SER A 332 10.06 -11.68 -10.00
C SER A 332 10.61 -10.26 -9.83
N ALA A 333 9.97 -9.27 -10.44
CA ALA A 333 10.38 -7.88 -10.34
C ALA A 333 10.05 -7.31 -8.95
N LEU A 334 8.88 -7.62 -8.41
CA LEU A 334 8.50 -7.27 -7.03
C LEU A 334 9.47 -7.90 -6.01
N ASP A 335 9.77 -9.19 -6.14
CA ASP A 335 10.71 -9.91 -5.26
C ASP A 335 12.09 -9.25 -5.27
N ARG A 336 12.59 -8.92 -6.46
CA ARG A 336 13.93 -8.37 -6.62
C ARG A 336 14.04 -6.95 -6.06
N HIS A 337 13.04 -6.11 -6.34
CA HIS A 337 13.19 -4.67 -6.16
C HIS A 337 12.45 -4.12 -4.95
N LEU A 338 11.24 -4.59 -4.67
CA LEU A 338 10.50 -4.17 -3.47
C LEU A 338 10.89 -4.99 -2.25
N ILE A 339 10.99 -6.32 -2.39
CA ILE A 339 11.26 -7.21 -1.24
C ILE A 339 12.76 -7.30 -0.95
N ALA A 340 13.59 -7.56 -1.95
CA ALA A 340 15.03 -7.68 -1.78
C ALA A 340 15.80 -6.34 -1.83
N ALA A 341 15.10 -5.20 -1.88
CA ALA A 341 15.68 -3.85 -1.85
C ALA A 341 16.82 -3.65 -2.86
N LYS A 342 16.73 -4.29 -4.04
CA LYS A 342 17.73 -4.11 -5.09
C LYS A 342 17.32 -2.94 -5.99
N PRO A 343 18.26 -2.09 -6.40
CA PRO A 343 17.94 -0.95 -7.25
C PRO A 343 17.41 -1.40 -8.62
N TRP A 344 16.46 -0.65 -9.18
CA TRP A 344 15.98 -0.85 -10.54
C TRP A 344 16.86 -0.11 -11.53
N ASN A 345 17.80 -0.83 -12.15
CA ASN A 345 18.77 -0.27 -13.10
C ASN A 345 18.41 -0.55 -14.57
N HIS A 346 17.17 -0.99 -14.85
CA HIS A 346 16.75 -1.33 -16.21
C HIS A 346 16.18 -0.10 -16.95
N LEU A 347 16.54 0.00 -18.23
CA LEU A 347 15.99 0.99 -19.17
C LEU A 347 14.48 0.80 -19.43
N LEU A 348 14.02 -0.44 -19.25
CA LEU A 348 12.62 -0.84 -19.36
C LEU A 348 11.89 -0.58 -18.03
N PRO A 349 10.58 -0.29 -18.08
CA PRO A 349 9.74 -0.10 -16.91
C PRO A 349 9.57 -1.38 -16.12
N LEU A 350 9.11 -1.26 -14.87
CA LEU A 350 8.64 -2.42 -14.11
C LEU A 350 7.50 -3.10 -14.88
N PRO A 351 7.51 -4.44 -15.04
CA PRO A 351 6.34 -5.14 -15.53
C PRO A 351 5.19 -4.95 -14.54
N VAL A 352 4.06 -4.47 -15.04
CA VAL A 352 2.80 -4.29 -14.29
C VAL A 352 1.64 -4.76 -15.17
N PRO A 353 0.45 -5.04 -14.59
CA PRO A 353 -0.73 -5.36 -15.38
C PRO A 353 -1.08 -4.26 -16.39
N GLY A 354 -1.46 -4.66 -17.61
CA GLY A 354 -1.94 -3.72 -18.63
C GLY A 354 -0.87 -2.85 -19.29
N ARG A 355 -1.12 -1.53 -19.32
CA ARG A 355 -0.70 -0.54 -20.34
C ARG A 355 0.80 -0.21 -20.40
N TYR A 356 1.70 -1.20 -20.45
CA TYR A 356 3.15 -0.96 -20.68
C TYR A 356 3.83 -2.05 -21.51
N SER A 357 3.24 -2.43 -22.64
CA SER A 357 4.05 -3.00 -23.73
C SER A 357 5.10 -1.96 -24.17
N ALA A 358 6.30 -2.41 -24.54
CA ALA A 358 7.40 -1.53 -24.94
C ALA A 358 6.99 -0.46 -25.97
N LEU A 359 6.06 -0.79 -26.87
CA LEU A 359 5.51 0.10 -27.90
C LEU A 359 4.72 1.30 -27.36
N HIS A 360 3.92 1.11 -26.31
CA HIS A 360 3.15 2.22 -25.69
C HIS A 360 4.10 3.22 -25.01
N GLN A 361 5.15 2.70 -24.37
CA GLN A 361 6.16 3.53 -23.72
C GLN A 361 7.02 4.33 -24.69
N ILE A 362 7.40 3.72 -25.82
CA ILE A 362 8.09 4.42 -26.91
C ILE A 362 7.20 5.60 -27.40
N ARG A 363 5.89 5.38 -27.56
CA ARG A 363 4.94 6.41 -28.02
C ARG A 363 4.71 7.54 -27.00
N LYS A 364 4.66 7.24 -25.69
CA LYS A 364 4.54 8.24 -24.59
C LYS A 364 5.83 9.06 -24.42
N ARG A 365 7.01 8.45 -24.62
CA ARG A 365 8.31 9.18 -24.58
C ARG A 365 8.48 10.09 -25.79
N LEU A 366 8.08 9.66 -26.99
CA LEU A 366 8.11 10.50 -28.20
C LEU A 366 7.14 11.69 -28.12
N THR A 367 6.05 11.58 -27.35
CA THR A 367 5.08 12.67 -27.16
C THR A 367 5.47 13.63 -26.03
N ARG A 368 6.24 13.21 -25.03
CA ARG A 368 6.82 14.09 -23.98
C ARG A 368 8.08 14.85 -24.42
N GLN A 369 8.71 14.49 -25.55
CA GLN A 369 9.94 15.12 -26.04
C GLN A 369 9.75 16.29 -27.03
N ARG A 370 8.52 16.78 -27.28
CA ARG A 370 8.39 18.06 -27.98
C ARG A 370 8.74 19.20 -27.02
N PRO A 371 9.83 19.96 -27.24
CA PRO A 371 10.11 21.12 -26.41
C PRO A 371 8.93 22.10 -26.52
N ARG A 372 8.43 22.60 -25.39
CA ARG A 372 7.54 23.77 -25.39
C ARG A 372 8.34 24.92 -26.01
N PRO A 373 7.82 25.64 -27.01
CA PRO A 373 8.43 26.89 -27.45
C PRO A 373 8.43 27.86 -26.26
N GLN A 374 9.58 28.49 -26.03
CA GLN A 374 9.73 29.56 -25.06
C GLN A 374 8.86 30.76 -25.49
N ALA A 375 7.99 31.21 -24.60
CA ALA A 375 7.42 32.57 -24.58
C ALA A 375 7.08 32.92 -23.14
#